data_AF-A0AA41W9Y0-F1
#
_entry.id   AF-A0AA41W9Y0-F1
#
_cell.length_a   1.000
_cell.length_b   1.000
_cell.length_c   1.000
_cell.angle_alpha   90.00
_cell.angle_beta   90.00
_cell.angle_gamma   90.00
#
_symmetry.space_group_name_H-M   'P 1'
#
loop_
_entity.id
_entity.type
_entity.pdbx_description
1 polymer ?
#
loop_
_entity_poly.entity_id
_entity_poly.type
_entity_poly.pdbx_seq_one_letter_code
_entity_poly.pdbx_strand_id
1 'polypeptide(L)'
;MTVVLEGLVVPPDFDLTPELDAVLNRLAHRAKEDPAARNALYETFAFKIGRFARRCAQRSALHACEPADVEQEAFLVFCELVRRWQGKSSFAGYFFRWFPAMLRQAVARLERGHPAGASSLHDPEPVAAPDHALLVIDELTGLPERELLVLELRVTAGLQLREIAALLGCHPRTVRRILHRARQRLADTGDKTRESGALIDDNEEASDRACQRLSA
;
A
#
# COMPACT_ATOMS: atom_id res chain seq x y z
N MET A 1 -7.95 -13.95 -12.26
CA MET A 1 -7.29 -14.54 -13.44
C MET A 1 -6.07 -15.31 -12.95
N THR A 2 -5.99 -16.60 -13.28
CA THR A 2 -4.85 -17.44 -12.92
C THR A 2 -3.78 -17.28 -14.01
N VAL A 3 -2.52 -17.13 -13.64
CA VAL A 3 -1.40 -16.95 -14.56
C VAL A 3 -0.56 -18.23 -14.58
N VAL A 4 0.00 -18.58 -15.73
CA VAL A 4 0.93 -19.72 -15.84
C VAL A 4 2.34 -19.19 -16.10
N LEU A 5 3.26 -19.44 -15.16
CA LEU A 5 4.66 -19.01 -15.25
C LEU A 5 5.57 -20.23 -15.27
N GLU A 6 6.29 -20.47 -16.36
CA GLU A 6 7.23 -21.61 -16.47
C GLU A 6 6.58 -22.97 -16.08
N GLY A 7 5.30 -23.16 -16.40
CA GLY A 7 4.53 -24.36 -16.05
C GLY A 7 3.92 -24.36 -14.65
N LEU A 8 4.22 -23.36 -13.81
CA LEU A 8 3.60 -23.17 -12.50
C LEU A 8 2.28 -22.40 -12.64
N VAL A 9 1.20 -22.97 -12.12
CA VAL A 9 -0.11 -22.32 -12.06
C VAL A 9 -0.15 -21.40 -10.84
N VAL A 10 -0.21 -20.10 -11.08
CA VAL A 10 -0.21 -19.06 -10.03
C VAL A 10 -1.62 -18.50 -9.86
N PRO A 11 -2.30 -18.79 -8.74
CA PRO A 11 -3.61 -18.20 -8.48
C PRO A 11 -3.48 -16.69 -8.20
N PRO A 12 -4.57 -15.90 -8.39
CA PRO A 12 -4.53 -14.46 -8.17
C PRO A 12 -4.04 -14.05 -6.78
N ASP A 13 -4.49 -14.77 -5.75
CA ASP A 13 -4.08 -14.55 -4.36
C ASP A 13 -3.05 -15.61 -3.94
N PHE A 14 -1.91 -15.63 -4.62
CA PHE A 14 -0.85 -16.62 -4.37
C PHE A 14 -0.19 -16.44 -3.00
N ASP A 15 0.27 -17.56 -2.46
CA ASP A 15 1.27 -17.65 -1.39
C ASP A 15 2.68 -17.62 -2.01
N LEU A 16 3.63 -16.97 -1.33
CA LEU A 16 5.00 -16.83 -1.80
C LEU A 16 5.84 -18.06 -1.38
N THR A 17 5.77 -19.12 -2.18
CA THR A 17 6.64 -20.29 -2.01
C THR A 17 8.05 -20.01 -2.53
N PRO A 18 9.10 -20.73 -2.06
CA PRO A 18 10.46 -20.57 -2.57
C PRO A 18 10.58 -20.79 -4.08
N GLU A 19 9.82 -21.73 -4.63
CA GLU A 19 9.81 -22.05 -6.07
C GLU A 19 9.21 -20.91 -6.88
N LEU A 20 8.06 -20.39 -6.43
CA LEU A 20 7.43 -19.23 -7.05
C LEU A 20 8.34 -18.01 -6.95
N ASP A 21 8.95 -17.76 -5.79
CA ASP A 21 9.88 -16.63 -5.61
C ASP A 21 11.05 -16.69 -6.58
N ALA A 22 11.63 -17.89 -6.80
CA ALA A 22 12.69 -18.07 -7.78
C ALA A 22 12.24 -17.78 -9.22
N VAL A 23 11.03 -18.19 -9.60
CA VAL A 23 10.42 -17.87 -10.92
C VAL A 23 10.20 -16.36 -11.06
N LEU A 24 9.64 -15.71 -10.02
CA LEU A 24 9.40 -14.27 -9.99
C LEU A 24 10.70 -13.47 -10.10
N ASN A 25 11.79 -13.92 -9.47
CA ASN A 25 13.10 -13.28 -9.57
C ASN A 25 13.63 -13.31 -11.02
N ARG A 26 13.55 -14.47 -11.70
CA ARG A 26 13.96 -14.60 -13.11
C ARG A 26 13.09 -13.73 -14.01
N LEU A 27 11.78 -13.75 -13.82
CA LEU A 27 10.85 -12.94 -14.59
C LEU A 27 11.09 -11.44 -14.37
N ALA A 28 11.37 -11.01 -13.15
CA ALA A 28 11.73 -9.63 -12.82
C ALA A 28 13.04 -9.18 -13.47
N HIS A 29 14.04 -10.05 -13.59
CA HIS A 29 15.25 -9.74 -14.36
C HIS A 29 14.92 -9.47 -15.83
N ARG A 30 14.12 -10.34 -16.46
CA ARG A 30 13.69 -10.16 -17.86
C ARG A 30 12.84 -8.90 -18.04
N ALA A 31 11.94 -8.63 -17.11
CA ALA A 31 11.00 -7.51 -17.14
C ALA A 31 11.67 -6.12 -17.22
N LYS A 32 12.95 -6.02 -16.88
CA LYS A 32 13.73 -4.78 -17.03
C LYS A 32 13.88 -4.36 -18.48
N GLU A 33 13.98 -5.33 -19.40
CA GLU A 33 14.27 -5.09 -20.81
C GLU A 33 13.12 -5.55 -21.72
N ASP A 34 12.38 -6.57 -21.31
CA ASP A 34 11.30 -7.20 -22.06
C ASP A 34 9.92 -6.71 -21.57
N PRO A 35 9.18 -5.91 -22.36
CA PRO A 35 7.84 -5.45 -22.00
C PRO A 35 6.84 -6.60 -21.80
N ALA A 36 6.96 -7.70 -22.55
CA ALA A 36 6.05 -8.83 -22.39
C ALA A 36 6.31 -9.54 -21.05
N ALA A 37 7.57 -9.73 -20.66
CA ALA A 37 7.93 -10.24 -19.34
C ALA A 37 7.44 -9.31 -18.21
N ARG A 38 7.52 -7.99 -18.40
CA ARG A 38 7.02 -7.01 -17.43
C ARG A 38 5.51 -7.07 -17.27
N ASN A 39 4.78 -7.20 -18.37
CA ASN A 39 3.32 -7.36 -18.34
C ASN A 39 2.92 -8.67 -17.67
N ALA A 40 3.58 -9.79 -17.99
CA ALA A 40 3.33 -11.07 -17.32
C ALA A 40 3.61 -11.01 -15.80
N LEU A 41 4.69 -10.32 -15.40
CA LEU A 41 4.99 -10.09 -13.98
C LEU A 41 3.91 -9.22 -13.33
N TYR A 42 3.48 -8.13 -13.99
CA TYR A 42 2.41 -7.27 -13.49
C TYR A 42 1.10 -8.04 -13.33
N GLU A 43 0.69 -8.82 -14.32
CA GLU A 43 -0.50 -9.68 -14.28
C GLU A 43 -0.47 -10.66 -13.11
N THR A 44 0.71 -11.20 -12.80
CA THR A 44 0.88 -12.10 -11.65
C THR A 44 0.59 -11.37 -10.33
N PHE A 45 1.02 -10.11 -10.20
CA PHE A 45 0.76 -9.29 -9.00
C PHE A 45 -0.57 -8.53 -9.04
N ALA A 46 -1.29 -8.53 -10.17
CA ALA A 46 -2.40 -7.61 -10.45
C ALA A 46 -3.52 -7.67 -9.39
N PHE A 47 -3.84 -8.86 -8.87
CA PHE A 47 -4.84 -9.00 -7.83
C PHE A 47 -4.43 -8.30 -6.51
N LYS A 48 -3.19 -8.49 -6.08
CA LYS A 48 -2.65 -7.86 -4.86
C LYS A 48 -2.43 -6.37 -5.06
N ILE A 49 -1.93 -5.95 -6.24
CA ILE A 49 -1.83 -4.53 -6.66
C ILE A 49 -3.20 -3.86 -6.60
N GLY A 50 -4.23 -4.47 -7.18
CA GLY A 50 -5.59 -3.94 -7.16
C GLY A 50 -6.15 -3.77 -5.75
N ARG A 51 -5.79 -4.63 -4.79
CA ARG A 51 -6.16 -4.44 -3.37
C ARG A 51 -5.51 -3.20 -2.77
N PHE A 52 -4.24 -2.95 -3.06
CA PHE A 52 -3.55 -1.73 -2.63
C PHE A 52 -4.12 -0.48 -3.31
N ALA A 53 -4.32 -0.52 -4.63
CA ALA A 53 -4.89 0.58 -5.40
C ALA A 53 -6.27 0.97 -4.87
N ARG A 54 -7.19 0.01 -4.71
CA ARG A 54 -8.51 0.24 -4.12
C ARG A 54 -8.43 0.83 -2.72
N ARG A 55 -7.52 0.33 -1.87
CA ARG A 55 -7.34 0.86 -0.51
C ARG A 55 -6.82 2.29 -0.53
N CYS A 56 -5.93 2.66 -1.46
CA CYS A 56 -5.46 4.04 -1.60
C CYS A 56 -6.57 4.94 -2.12
N ALA A 57 -7.28 4.52 -3.16
CA ALA A 57 -8.40 5.26 -3.74
C ALA A 57 -9.52 5.54 -2.71
N GLN A 58 -9.88 4.55 -1.89
CA GLN A 58 -10.89 4.70 -0.84
C GLN A 58 -10.51 5.70 0.26
N ARG A 59 -9.22 5.99 0.43
CA ARG A 59 -8.74 6.98 1.40
C ARG A 59 -8.57 8.36 0.79
N SER A 60 -8.63 8.46 -0.53
CA SER A 60 -8.69 9.73 -1.24
C SER A 60 -10.08 10.34 -1.02
N ALA A 61 -10.17 11.28 -0.09
CA ALA A 61 -11.45 11.85 0.33
C ALA A 61 -12.05 12.87 -0.67
N LEU A 62 -11.32 13.28 -1.70
CA LEU A 62 -11.61 14.53 -2.44
C LEU A 62 -12.04 14.35 -3.89
N HIS A 63 -12.38 13.15 -4.36
CA HIS A 63 -12.73 12.92 -5.79
C HIS A 63 -11.64 13.42 -6.76
N ALA A 64 -10.39 13.52 -6.31
CA ALA A 64 -9.30 14.08 -7.12
C ALA A 64 -8.70 13.06 -8.12
N CYS A 65 -9.00 11.77 -7.95
CA CYS A 65 -8.43 10.68 -8.74
C CYS A 65 -9.53 9.66 -9.07
N GLU A 66 -9.72 9.29 -10.33
CA GLU A 66 -10.54 8.13 -10.66
C GLU A 66 -9.80 6.84 -10.26
N PRO A 67 -10.51 5.72 -9.96
CA PRO A 67 -9.86 4.44 -9.71
C PRO A 67 -8.90 4.02 -10.84
N ALA A 68 -9.26 4.35 -12.09
CA ALA A 68 -8.42 4.11 -13.26
C ALA A 68 -7.10 4.90 -13.23
N ASP A 69 -7.07 6.10 -12.66
CA ASP A 69 -5.85 6.89 -12.51
C ASP A 69 -4.92 6.27 -11.46
N VAL A 70 -5.50 5.80 -10.34
CA VAL A 70 -4.73 5.09 -9.31
C VAL A 70 -4.15 3.78 -9.83
N GLU A 71 -4.88 3.07 -10.70
CA GLU A 71 -4.38 1.88 -11.37
C GLU A 71 -3.23 2.18 -12.34
N GLN A 72 -3.30 3.29 -13.08
CA GLN A 72 -2.19 3.76 -13.93
C GLN A 72 -0.95 4.09 -13.10
N GLU A 73 -1.11 4.86 -12.02
CA GLU A 73 -0.01 5.16 -11.09
C GLU A 73 0.58 3.90 -10.46
N ALA A 74 -0.26 2.91 -10.11
CA ALA A 74 0.20 1.62 -9.62
C ALA A 74 1.07 0.87 -10.64
N PHE A 75 0.72 0.92 -11.92
CA PHE A 75 1.55 0.34 -12.98
C PHE A 75 2.89 1.06 -13.12
N LEU A 76 2.91 2.41 -13.08
CA LEU A 76 4.15 3.19 -13.15
C LEU A 76 5.07 2.91 -11.94
N VAL A 77 4.52 2.88 -10.74
CA VAL A 77 5.24 2.51 -9.52
C VAL A 77 5.81 1.09 -9.62
N PHE A 78 5.03 0.15 -10.15
CA PHE A 78 5.49 -1.22 -10.39
C PHE A 78 6.67 -1.25 -11.37
N CYS A 79 6.58 -0.55 -12.50
CA CYS A 79 7.67 -0.45 -13.47
C CYS A 79 8.95 0.12 -12.83
N GLU A 80 8.80 1.15 -12.00
CA GLU A 80 9.93 1.76 -11.30
C GLU A 80 10.58 0.80 -10.29
N LEU A 81 9.79 0.00 -9.57
CA LEU A 81 10.31 -1.03 -8.68
C LEU A 81 11.08 -2.12 -9.43
N VAL A 82 10.55 -2.59 -10.57
CA VAL A 82 11.25 -3.55 -11.44
C VAL A 82 12.60 -2.99 -11.88
N ARG A 83 12.64 -1.72 -12.31
CA ARG A 83 13.86 -1.05 -12.76
C ARG A 83 14.89 -0.91 -11.63
N ARG A 84 14.47 -0.46 -10.45
CA ARG A 84 15.35 -0.20 -9.29
C ARG A 84 15.85 -1.45 -8.59
N TRP A 85 15.11 -2.56 -8.66
CA TRP A 85 15.47 -3.79 -7.96
C TRP A 85 16.81 -4.34 -8.47
N GLN A 86 17.76 -4.56 -7.57
CA GLN A 86 19.15 -4.92 -7.91
C GLN A 86 19.42 -6.43 -7.98
N GLY A 87 18.43 -7.29 -7.74
CA GLY A 87 18.63 -8.74 -7.72
C GLY A 87 19.32 -9.29 -6.46
N LYS A 88 19.60 -8.45 -5.44
CA LYS A 88 20.28 -8.87 -4.19
C LYS A 88 19.37 -9.57 -3.18
N SER A 89 18.06 -9.44 -3.34
CA SER A 89 17.01 -10.02 -2.50
C SER A 89 15.87 -10.53 -3.38
N SER A 90 14.95 -11.31 -2.81
CA SER A 90 13.66 -11.61 -3.47
C SER A 90 13.01 -10.34 -4.04
N PHE A 91 12.57 -10.40 -5.29
CA PHE A 91 11.78 -9.35 -5.93
C PHE A 91 10.44 -9.19 -5.23
N ALA A 92 9.74 -10.29 -4.91
CA ALA A 92 8.45 -10.22 -4.22
C ALA A 92 8.60 -9.56 -2.84
N GLY A 93 9.63 -9.92 -2.08
CA GLY A 93 9.94 -9.28 -0.80
C GLY A 93 10.25 -7.79 -0.94
N TYR A 94 11.06 -7.43 -1.94
CA TYR A 94 11.36 -6.03 -2.27
C TYR A 94 10.09 -5.25 -2.67
N PHE A 95 9.27 -5.82 -3.55
CA PHE A 95 8.01 -5.24 -4.01
C PHE A 95 7.07 -4.98 -2.83
N PHE A 96 6.77 -5.99 -2.02
CA PHE A 96 5.85 -5.87 -0.89
C PHE A 96 6.36 -4.91 0.20
N ARG A 97 7.68 -4.73 0.32
CA ARG A 97 8.27 -3.75 1.23
C ARG A 97 8.03 -2.31 0.79
N TRP A 98 8.17 -2.01 -0.51
CA TRP A 98 8.24 -0.63 -1.01
C TRP A 98 6.98 -0.16 -1.73
N PHE A 99 6.27 -1.06 -2.41
CA PHE A 99 5.08 -0.74 -3.21
C PHE A 99 4.00 0.04 -2.44
N PRO A 100 3.60 -0.34 -1.20
CA PRO A 100 2.52 0.37 -0.50
C PRO A 100 2.87 1.83 -0.20
N ALA A 101 4.13 2.11 0.16
CA ALA A 101 4.59 3.46 0.44
C ALA A 101 4.70 4.29 -0.83
N MET A 102 5.31 3.73 -1.89
CA MET A 102 5.46 4.42 -3.17
C MET A 102 4.12 4.72 -3.83
N LEU A 103 3.16 3.79 -3.76
CA LEU A 103 1.81 4.01 -4.30
C LEU A 103 1.09 5.14 -3.56
N ARG A 104 1.13 5.18 -2.23
CA ARG A 104 0.54 6.28 -1.46
C ARG A 104 1.13 7.64 -1.85
N GLN A 105 2.45 7.70 -2.08
CA GLN A 105 3.10 8.93 -2.53
C GLN A 105 2.72 9.30 -3.98
N ALA A 106 2.52 8.32 -4.85
CA ALA A 106 2.06 8.55 -6.22
C ALA A 106 0.62 9.11 -6.23
N VAL A 107 -0.28 8.51 -5.44
CA VAL A 107 -1.65 9.01 -5.26
C VAL A 107 -1.66 10.41 -4.66
N ALA A 108 -0.87 10.68 -3.62
CA ALA A 108 -0.76 12.03 -3.03
C ALA A 108 -0.17 13.07 -3.99
N ARG A 109 0.58 12.64 -5.03
CA ARG A 109 1.06 13.52 -6.11
C ARG A 109 -0.06 13.77 -7.14
N LEU A 110 -0.78 12.72 -7.50
CA LEU A 110 -1.96 12.78 -8.37
C LEU A 110 -3.04 13.71 -7.80
N GLU A 111 -3.34 13.62 -6.50
CA GLU A 111 -4.30 14.50 -5.81
C GLU A 111 -3.90 15.98 -5.85
N ARG A 112 -2.60 16.28 -5.98
CA ARG A 112 -2.07 17.64 -6.13
C ARG A 112 -1.98 18.08 -7.60
N GLY A 113 -2.53 17.32 -8.53
CA GLY A 113 -2.50 17.61 -9.98
C GLY A 113 -1.16 17.34 -10.65
N HIS A 114 -0.27 16.53 -10.04
CA HIS A 114 1.06 16.22 -10.58
C HIS A 114 1.22 14.70 -10.81
N PRO A 115 0.52 14.09 -11.80
CA PRO A 115 0.62 12.66 -12.06
C PRO A 115 2.04 12.27 -12.50
N ALA A 116 2.49 11.07 -12.17
CA ALA A 116 3.84 10.61 -12.51
C ALA A 116 4.07 10.54 -14.03
N GLY A 117 3.01 10.31 -14.80
CA GLY A 117 3.04 10.32 -16.27
C GLY A 117 3.19 11.70 -16.91
N ALA A 118 2.96 12.80 -16.18
CA ALA A 118 3.08 14.17 -16.70
C ALA A 118 4.49 14.78 -16.51
N SER A 119 5.43 14.09 -15.85
CA SER A 119 6.84 14.41 -15.99
C SER A 119 7.29 14.05 -17.39
N SER A 120 7.24 15.05 -18.27
CA SER A 120 7.55 14.96 -19.70
C SER A 120 8.90 14.27 -19.94
N LEU A 121 8.96 13.50 -21.04
CA LEU A 121 10.08 12.72 -21.57
C LEU A 121 11.33 13.55 -21.95
N HIS A 122 11.53 14.75 -21.39
CA HIS A 122 12.58 15.68 -21.81
C HIS A 122 13.55 16.16 -20.74
N ASP A 123 13.70 15.48 -19.61
CA ASP A 123 14.95 15.59 -18.86
C ASP A 123 15.21 14.32 -18.03
N PRO A 124 16.37 13.65 -18.19
CA PRO A 124 16.83 12.68 -17.23
C PRO A 124 17.39 13.45 -16.04
N GLU A 125 16.53 14.07 -15.24
CA GLU A 125 16.93 14.41 -13.87
C GLU A 125 17.41 13.10 -13.23
N PRO A 126 18.64 13.04 -12.70
CA PRO A 126 19.12 11.85 -12.04
C PRO A 126 18.17 11.62 -10.88
N VAL A 127 17.35 10.56 -10.97
CA VAL A 127 16.61 10.04 -9.84
C VAL A 127 17.66 9.71 -8.79
N ALA A 128 17.88 10.69 -7.92
CA ALA A 128 18.88 10.65 -6.88
C ALA A 128 18.66 9.37 -6.08
N ALA A 129 19.78 8.86 -5.54
CA ALA A 129 19.86 7.73 -4.65
C ALA A 129 18.63 7.61 -3.73
N PRO A 130 18.19 6.38 -3.38
CA PRO A 130 16.91 6.14 -2.72
C PRO A 130 16.82 6.96 -1.45
N ASP A 131 16.17 8.12 -1.56
CA ASP A 131 16.06 9.04 -0.46
C ASP A 131 15.16 8.35 0.56
N HIS A 132 15.69 8.21 1.76
CA HIS A 132 15.05 7.61 2.93
C HIS A 132 13.84 8.43 3.44
N ALA A 133 13.26 9.28 2.59
CA ALA A 133 12.19 10.23 2.88
C ALA A 133 10.79 9.74 2.49
N LEU A 134 10.61 8.46 2.16
CA LEU A 134 9.30 7.94 1.72
C LEU A 134 8.60 7.13 2.81
N LEU A 135 8.41 7.80 3.94
CA LEU A 135 7.47 7.41 4.97
C LEU A 135 6.42 8.51 5.07
N VAL A 136 5.47 8.52 4.13
CA VAL A 136 4.20 9.19 4.39
C VAL A 136 3.57 8.41 5.54
N ILE A 137 3.71 8.95 6.75
CA ILE A 137 3.07 8.46 7.96
C ILE A 137 1.57 8.54 7.69
N ASP A 138 0.88 7.44 7.91
CA ASP A 138 -0.56 7.43 7.88
C ASP A 138 -1.08 8.04 9.19
N GLU A 139 -1.03 9.37 9.27
CA GLU A 139 -1.41 10.17 10.44
C GLU A 139 -2.83 9.83 10.94
N LEU A 140 -3.70 9.34 10.04
CA LEU A 140 -5.08 8.94 10.33
C LEU A 140 -5.21 7.70 11.24
N THR A 141 -4.18 6.86 11.40
CA THR A 141 -4.27 5.68 12.28
C THR A 141 -3.41 5.77 13.55
N GLY A 142 -2.46 6.70 13.60
CA GLY A 142 -1.48 6.80 14.70
C GLY A 142 -0.61 5.54 14.89
N LEU A 143 -0.62 4.61 13.93
CA LEU A 143 0.16 3.38 14.01
C LEU A 143 1.63 3.64 13.61
N PRO A 144 2.61 3.09 14.35
CA PRO A 144 4.00 3.05 13.90
C PRO A 144 4.11 2.36 12.55
N GLU A 145 5.02 2.85 11.73
CA GLU A 145 5.27 2.35 10.37
C GLU A 145 5.35 0.82 10.28
N ARG A 146 6.08 0.19 11.23
CA ARG A 146 6.25 -1.26 11.23
C ARG A 146 4.95 -2.02 11.52
N GLU A 147 4.08 -1.46 12.35
CA GLU A 147 2.77 -2.04 12.64
C GLU A 147 1.83 -1.91 11.43
N LEU A 148 1.82 -0.73 10.80
CA LEU A 148 1.07 -0.47 9.58
C LEU A 148 1.49 -1.40 8.45
N LEU A 149 2.80 -1.53 8.20
CA LEU A 149 3.33 -2.41 7.16
C LEU A 149 2.91 -3.87 7.38
N VAL A 150 3.08 -4.39 8.59
CA VAL A 150 2.68 -5.77 8.91
C VAL A 150 1.17 -5.98 8.75
N LEU A 151 0.36 -4.98 9.11
CA LEU A 151 -1.08 -5.02 8.91
C LEU A 151 -1.46 -5.01 7.42
N GLU A 152 -0.83 -4.15 6.62
CA GLU A 152 -1.05 -4.07 5.17
C GLU A 152 -0.63 -5.36 4.45
N LEU A 153 0.53 -5.93 4.80
CA LEU A 153 0.95 -7.21 4.23
C LEU A 153 -0.04 -8.32 4.54
N ARG A 154 -0.64 -8.31 5.75
CA ARG A 154 -1.60 -9.34 6.16
C ARG A 154 -3.00 -9.15 5.57
N VAL A 155 -3.50 -7.91 5.56
CA VAL A 155 -4.90 -7.58 5.23
C VAL A 155 -5.05 -7.19 3.77
N THR A 156 -4.09 -6.44 3.23
CA THR A 156 -4.13 -5.95 1.85
C THR A 156 -3.45 -6.94 0.90
N ALA A 157 -2.23 -7.40 1.21
CA ALA A 157 -1.51 -8.35 0.35
C ALA A 157 -1.85 -9.84 0.60
N GLY A 158 -2.60 -10.14 1.67
CA GLY A 158 -3.06 -11.50 1.98
C GLY A 158 -1.98 -12.45 2.54
N LEU A 159 -0.76 -11.96 2.80
CA LEU A 159 0.36 -12.82 3.17
C LEU A 159 0.17 -13.51 4.53
N GLN A 160 0.67 -14.74 4.63
CA GLN A 160 0.71 -15.53 5.84
C GLN A 160 1.79 -15.04 6.81
N LEU A 161 1.63 -15.34 8.10
CA LEU A 161 2.55 -14.88 9.15
C LEU A 161 4.00 -15.36 8.93
N ARG A 162 4.18 -16.55 8.37
CA ARG A 162 5.51 -17.11 8.08
C ARG A 162 6.20 -16.37 6.93
N GLU A 163 5.45 -15.98 5.92
CA GLU A 163 5.95 -15.24 4.76
C GLU A 163 6.31 -13.80 5.15
N ILE A 164 5.42 -13.14 5.89
CA ILE A 164 5.69 -11.80 6.44
C ILE A 164 6.93 -11.84 7.34
N ALA A 165 7.09 -12.90 8.13
CA ALA A 165 8.26 -13.10 8.97
C ALA A 165 9.55 -13.25 8.17
N ALA A 166 9.54 -14.10 7.14
CA ALA A 166 10.66 -14.27 6.22
C ALA A 166 11.02 -12.96 5.51
N LEU A 167 10.01 -12.24 5.00
CA LEU A 167 10.15 -10.95 4.33
C LEU A 167 10.78 -9.88 5.24
N LEU A 168 10.37 -9.84 6.50
CA LEU A 168 10.85 -8.87 7.48
C LEU A 168 12.07 -9.34 8.27
N GLY A 169 12.66 -10.50 7.94
CA GLY A 169 13.83 -11.04 8.63
C GLY A 169 13.61 -11.27 10.13
N CYS A 170 12.41 -11.70 10.53
CA CYS A 170 12.05 -11.88 11.94
C CYS A 170 11.28 -13.18 12.20
N HIS A 171 11.10 -13.54 13.47
CA HIS A 171 10.36 -14.76 13.83
C HIS A 171 8.84 -14.59 13.65
N PRO A 172 8.06 -15.61 13.21
CA PRO A 172 6.60 -15.51 13.06
C PRO A 172 5.83 -15.08 14.32
N ARG A 173 6.35 -15.43 15.50
CA ARG A 173 5.81 -14.93 16.80
C ARG A 173 5.90 -13.40 16.90
N THR A 174 6.95 -12.79 16.36
CA THR A 174 7.11 -11.33 16.33
C THR A 174 6.03 -10.69 15.47
N VAL A 175 5.76 -11.24 14.28
CA VAL A 175 4.67 -10.77 13.41
C VAL A 175 3.32 -10.86 14.11
N ARG A 176 3.03 -11.98 14.77
CA ARG A 176 1.79 -12.17 15.54
C ARG A 176 1.63 -11.10 16.64
N ARG A 177 2.71 -10.80 17.37
CA ARG A 177 2.73 -9.76 18.41
C ARG A 177 2.51 -8.37 17.84
N ILE A 178 3.12 -8.06 16.69
CA ILE A 178 2.92 -6.78 15.99
C ILE A 178 1.46 -6.63 15.57
N LEU A 179 0.87 -7.65 14.94
CA LEU A 179 -0.54 -7.63 14.53
C LEU A 179 -1.50 -7.47 15.72
N HIS A 180 -1.19 -8.11 16.85
CA HIS A 180 -2.00 -7.95 18.07
C HIS A 180 -1.96 -6.51 18.58
N ARG A 181 -0.77 -5.90 18.67
CA ARG A 181 -0.60 -4.50 19.09
C ARG A 181 -1.28 -3.52 18.15
N ALA A 182 -1.13 -3.73 16.83
CA ALA A 182 -1.78 -2.90 15.81
C ALA A 182 -3.31 -2.93 15.96
N ARG A 183 -3.89 -4.11 16.19
CA ARG A 183 -5.35 -4.25 16.41
C ARG A 183 -5.82 -3.59 17.71
N GLN A 184 -5.05 -3.73 18.80
CA GLN A 184 -5.38 -3.08 20.07
C GLN A 184 -5.42 -1.56 19.91
N ARG A 185 -4.39 -0.96 19.32
CA ARG A 185 -4.39 0.49 19.10
C ARG A 185 -5.50 0.98 18.18
N LEU A 186 -5.83 0.23 17.15
CA LEU A 186 -6.98 0.58 16.29
C LEU A 186 -8.31 0.50 17.05
N ALA A 187 -8.46 -0.46 17.95
CA ALA A 187 -9.63 -0.55 18.82
C ALA A 187 -9.69 0.64 19.79
N ASP A 188 -8.58 0.94 20.48
CA ASP A 188 -8.50 2.05 21.44
C ASP A 188 -8.75 3.41 20.77
N THR A 189 -8.20 3.65 19.57
CA THR A 189 -8.46 4.87 18.79
C THR A 189 -9.93 4.94 18.36
N GLY A 190 -10.49 3.82 17.90
CA GLY A 190 -11.90 3.76 17.49
C GLY A 190 -12.90 3.96 18.64
N ASP A 191 -12.51 3.63 19.88
CA ASP A 191 -13.31 3.90 21.08
C ASP A 191 -13.27 5.38 21.44
N LYS A 192 -12.07 5.99 21.45
CA LYS A 192 -11.88 7.43 21.70
C LYS A 192 -12.58 8.32 20.69
N THR A 193 -12.60 7.93 19.41
CA THR A 193 -13.32 8.68 18.36
C THR A 193 -14.84 8.59 18.56
N ARG A 194 -15.37 7.47 19.09
CA ARG A 194 -16.80 7.34 19.44
C ARG A 194 -17.17 8.17 20.67
N GLU A 195 -16.32 8.15 21.70
CA GLU A 195 -16.52 8.97 22.91
C GLU A 195 -16.41 10.47 22.62
N SER A 196 -15.47 10.89 21.76
CA SER A 196 -15.32 12.29 21.35
C SER A 196 -16.41 12.74 20.36
N GLY A 197 -16.93 11.84 19.53
CA GLY A 197 -18.09 12.13 18.68
C GLY A 197 -19.37 12.32 19.48
N ALA A 198 -19.56 11.56 20.57
CA ALA A 198 -20.69 11.73 21.48
C ALA A 198 -20.68 13.07 22.24
N LEU A 199 -19.49 13.63 22.52
CA LEU A 199 -19.36 14.94 23.18
C LEU A 199 -19.61 16.14 22.25
N ILE A 200 -19.62 15.95 20.93
CA ILE A 200 -19.93 17.01 19.96
C ILE A 200 -21.44 17.17 19.78
N ASP A 201 -22.22 16.07 19.83
CA ASP A 201 -23.69 16.11 19.76
C ASP A 201 -24.33 16.81 20.99
N ASP A 202 -23.72 16.70 22.17
CA ASP A 202 -24.24 17.35 23.40
C ASP A 202 -24.06 18.90 23.40
N ASN A 203 -23.22 19.45 22.52
CA ASN A 203 -22.94 20.89 22.48
C ASN A 203 -23.88 21.65 21.51
N GLU A 204 -24.57 20.96 20.61
CA GLU A 204 -25.54 21.57 19.69
C GLU A 204 -26.91 21.76 20.38
N GLU A 205 -27.32 20.86 21.27
CA GLU A 205 -28.54 21.01 22.09
C GLU A 205 -28.43 22.10 23.18
N ALA A 206 -27.22 22.46 23.62
CA ALA A 206 -26.99 23.52 24.59
C ALA A 206 -27.12 24.92 23.97
N SER A 207 -26.81 25.07 22.68
CA SER A 207 -26.91 26.33 21.94
C SER A 207 -28.38 26.70 21.63
N ASP A 208 -29.21 25.72 21.27
CA ASP A 208 -30.63 25.94 20.98
C ASP A 208 -31.46 26.31 22.22
N ARG A 209 -31.11 25.78 23.40
CA ARG A 209 -31.78 26.16 24.67
C ARG A 209 -31.41 27.56 25.16
N ALA A 210 -30.28 28.11 24.72
CA ALA A 210 -29.89 29.49 25.04
C ALA A 210 -30.65 30.51 24.16
N CYS A 211 -30.93 30.18 22.90
CA CYS A 211 -31.74 31.03 22.02
C CYS A 211 -33.22 31.08 22.41
N GLN A 212 -33.80 29.99 22.94
CA GLN A 212 -35.23 29.97 23.31
C GLN A 212 -35.58 30.72 24.62
N ARG A 213 -34.60 31.04 25.48
CA ARG A 213 -34.85 31.80 26.73
C ARG A 213 -34.73 33.31 26.60
N LEU A 214 -34.28 33.82 25.46
CA LEU A 214 -34.22 35.26 25.17
C LEU A 214 -35.46 35.77 24.40
N SER A 215 -36.46 34.91 24.20
CA SER A 215 -37.69 35.22 23.45
C SER A 215 -38.98 35.18 24.29
N ALA A 216 -38.88 35.13 25.62
CA ALA A 216 -40.02 35.12 26.53
C ALA A 216 -39.96 36.27 27.54
#